data_AF-A0A847XL26-F1
#
_entry.id   AF-A0A847XL26-F1
#
_cell.length_a   1.000
_cell.length_b   1.000
_cell.length_c   1.000
_cell.angle_alpha   90.00
_cell.angle_beta   90.00
_cell.angle_gamma   90.00
#
_symmetry.space_group_name_H-M   'P 1'
#
loop_
_entity.id
_entity.type
_entity.pdbx_description
1 polymer ?
#
loop_
_entity_poly.entity_id
_entity_poly.type
_entity_poly.pdbx_seq_one_letter_code
_entity_poly.pdbx_strand_id
1 'polypeptide(L)'
;MTETCEQFIKRKNKNFKIQKGRLISMKDIGRSGRFYFIREAWTFIKQHNLKEKIFIIERLRKEKTEGKIIHKKSWSRGEIEYRIGYYIVGKIGRAKDKWIWGQFCPLIPEKDLKRLFVRITSVVYIIG
;
A
#
# COMPACT_ATOMS: atom_id res chain seq x y z
N MET A 1 -18.68 -19.39 3.88
CA MET A 1 -17.26 -19.62 3.54
C MET A 1 -16.63 -18.30 3.16
N THR A 2 -15.43 -18.01 3.69
CA THR A 2 -14.66 -16.83 3.29
C THR A 2 -14.10 -17.02 1.87
N GLU A 3 -14.09 -15.96 1.07
CA GLU A 3 -13.54 -15.98 -0.30
C GLU A 3 -12.05 -16.41 -0.29
N THR A 4 -11.63 -17.15 -1.33
CA THR A 4 -10.23 -17.52 -1.51
C THR A 4 -9.36 -16.30 -1.85
N CYS A 5 -8.03 -16.44 -1.78
CA CYS A 5 -7.11 -15.39 -2.21
C CYS A 5 -7.37 -14.92 -3.66
N GLU A 6 -7.59 -15.88 -4.55
CA GLU A 6 -7.77 -15.65 -5.98
C GLU A 6 -9.09 -14.90 -6.25
N GLN A 7 -10.16 -15.30 -5.55
CA GLN A 7 -11.45 -14.61 -5.59
C GLN A 7 -11.33 -13.18 -5.04
N PHE A 8 -10.63 -13.01 -3.91
CA PHE A 8 -10.36 -11.69 -3.30
C PHE A 8 -9.62 -10.76 -4.25
N ILE A 9 -8.52 -11.23 -4.85
CA ILE A 9 -7.70 -10.47 -5.79
C ILE A 9 -8.52 -10.09 -7.03
N LYS A 10 -9.27 -11.03 -7.60
CA LYS A 10 -10.15 -10.77 -8.76
C LYS A 10 -11.16 -9.67 -8.46
N ARG A 11 -11.82 -9.73 -7.31
CA ARG A 11 -12.79 -8.71 -6.85
C ARG A 11 -12.12 -7.36 -6.64
N LYS A 12 -10.96 -7.31 -5.99
CA LYS A 12 -10.20 -6.06 -5.79
C LYS A 12 -9.81 -5.43 -7.12
N ASN A 13 -9.27 -6.21 -8.06
CA ASN A 13 -8.89 -5.72 -9.39
C ASN A 13 -10.09 -5.17 -10.18
N LYS A 14 -11.26 -5.82 -10.09
CA LYS A 14 -12.50 -5.27 -10.67
C LYS A 14 -12.85 -3.93 -10.04
N ASN A 15 -12.81 -3.83 -8.71
CA ASN A 15 -13.09 -2.59 -7.99
C ASN A 15 -12.11 -1.46 -8.33
N PHE A 16 -10.83 -1.78 -8.55
CA PHE A 16 -9.83 -0.78 -8.94
C PHE A 16 -10.13 -0.13 -10.29
N LYS A 17 -10.59 -0.91 -11.27
CA LYS A 17 -11.02 -0.37 -12.57
C LYS A 17 -12.18 0.62 -12.41
N ILE A 18 -13.15 0.29 -11.56
CA ILE A 18 -14.31 1.13 -11.26
C ILE A 18 -13.90 2.40 -10.49
N GLN A 19 -12.93 2.29 -9.59
CA GLN A 19 -12.49 3.38 -8.71
C GLN A 19 -11.30 4.16 -9.28
N LYS A 20 -11.03 4.05 -10.59
CA LYS A 20 -9.90 4.73 -11.22
C LYS A 20 -10.02 6.24 -11.00
N GLY A 21 -8.92 6.87 -10.56
CA GLY A 21 -8.89 8.31 -10.23
C GLY A 21 -9.49 8.69 -8.88
N ARG A 22 -10.04 7.74 -8.12
CA ARG A 22 -10.56 8.02 -6.77
C ARG A 22 -9.44 8.45 -5.84
N LEU A 23 -9.70 9.52 -5.09
CA LEU A 23 -8.81 10.00 -4.05
C LEU A 23 -8.78 9.05 -2.85
N ILE A 24 -7.57 8.68 -2.44
CA ILE A 24 -7.27 7.97 -1.20
C ILE A 24 -6.73 9.01 -0.24
N SER A 25 -7.38 9.17 0.90
CA SER A 25 -6.93 10.11 1.93
C SER A 25 -6.18 9.39 3.05
N MET A 26 -5.08 9.98 3.50
CA MET A 26 -4.30 9.52 4.65
C MET A 26 -4.02 10.70 5.58
N LYS A 27 -4.02 10.44 6.88
CA LYS A 27 -3.70 11.48 7.87
C LYS A 27 -2.23 11.84 7.75
N ASP A 28 -1.93 13.12 7.83
CA ASP A 28 -0.58 13.59 8.11
C ASP A 28 -0.14 13.12 9.50
N ILE A 29 1.18 13.04 9.75
CA ILE A 29 1.72 12.58 11.02
C ILE A 29 1.25 13.45 12.20
N GLY A 30 1.08 14.75 11.98
CA GLY A 30 0.55 15.68 12.98
C GLY A 30 -0.96 15.53 13.22
N ARG A 31 -1.67 14.70 12.43
CA ARG A 31 -3.13 14.47 12.48
C ARG A 31 -4.01 15.70 12.29
N SER A 32 -3.44 16.89 12.09
CA SER A 32 -4.13 18.16 11.77
C SER A 32 -4.28 18.42 10.27
N GLY A 33 -3.81 17.50 9.43
CA GLY A 33 -3.90 17.58 7.98
C GLY A 33 -4.05 16.22 7.33
N ARG A 34 -4.29 16.23 6.02
CA ARG A 34 -4.46 15.02 5.21
C ARG A 34 -3.72 15.14 3.89
N PHE A 35 -3.14 14.03 3.47
CA PHE A 35 -2.66 13.82 2.12
C PHE A 35 -3.73 13.12 1.29
N TYR A 36 -3.87 13.52 0.04
CA TYR A 36 -4.72 12.85 -0.94
C TYR A 36 -3.87 12.30 -2.08
N PHE A 37 -4.11 11.05 -2.41
CA PHE A 37 -3.38 10.31 -3.43
C PHE A 37 -4.34 9.73 -4.46
N ILE A 38 -3.83 9.49 -5.67
CA ILE A 38 -4.46 8.62 -6.66
C ILE A 38 -3.66 7.33 -6.73
N ARG A 39 -4.31 6.18 -6.62
CA ARG A 39 -3.66 4.89 -6.89
C ARG A 39 -3.58 4.70 -8.39
N GLU A 40 -2.36 4.63 -8.92
CA GLU A 40 -2.11 4.45 -10.35
C GLU A 40 -1.95 2.98 -10.72
N ALA A 41 -1.37 2.20 -9.82
CA ALA A 41 -1.19 0.76 -9.99
C ALA A 41 -1.13 0.06 -8.63
N TRP A 42 -1.26 -1.25 -8.68
CA TRP A 42 -0.94 -2.13 -7.56
C TRP A 42 -0.59 -3.53 -8.06
N THR A 43 -0.07 -4.36 -7.18
CA THR A 43 0.10 -5.79 -7.42
C THR A 43 -0.15 -6.56 -6.14
N PHE A 44 -0.50 -7.84 -6.27
CA PHE A 44 -0.80 -8.75 -5.17
C PHE A 44 0.04 -10.01 -5.29
N ILE A 45 0.52 -10.52 -4.16
CA ILE A 45 1.14 -11.84 -4.06
C ILE A 45 0.56 -12.56 -2.85
N LYS A 46 0.10 -13.80 -3.05
CA LYS A 46 -0.31 -14.68 -1.95
C LYS A 46 0.90 -15.04 -1.10
N GLN A 47 0.76 -14.98 0.22
CA GLN A 47 1.81 -15.47 1.10
C GLN A 47 1.90 -17.00 0.99
N HIS A 48 3.08 -17.51 0.63
CA HIS A 48 3.26 -18.94 0.32
C HIS A 48 2.94 -19.85 1.52
N ASN A 49 3.29 -19.43 2.74
CA ASN A 49 3.10 -20.21 3.97
C ASN A 49 1.87 -19.80 4.79
N LEU A 50 0.99 -18.93 4.27
CA LEU A 50 -0.27 -18.57 4.93
C LEU A 50 -1.37 -18.34 3.90
N LYS A 51 -2.24 -19.34 3.71
CA LYS A 51 -3.26 -19.37 2.65
C LYS A 51 -4.27 -18.23 2.69
N GLU A 52 -4.41 -17.56 3.83
CA GLU A 52 -5.39 -16.51 4.09
C GLU A 52 -4.73 -15.13 4.24
N LYS A 53 -3.55 -14.96 3.64
CA LYS A 53 -2.83 -13.69 3.63
C LYS A 53 -2.27 -13.37 2.25
N ILE A 54 -2.41 -12.11 1.86
CA ILE A 54 -1.96 -11.55 0.60
C ILE A 54 -1.13 -10.31 0.89
N PHE A 55 0.06 -10.22 0.31
CA PHE A 55 0.83 -8.99 0.24
C PHE A 55 0.37 -8.14 -0.93
N ILE A 56 0.49 -6.83 -0.76
CA ILE A 56 0.13 -5.85 -1.79
C ILE A 56 1.15 -4.72 -1.78
N ILE A 57 1.53 -4.30 -2.98
CA ILE A 57 2.25 -3.05 -3.20
C ILE A 57 1.36 -2.16 -4.05
N GLU A 58 1.18 -0.92 -3.62
CA GLU A 58 0.43 0.10 -4.35
C GLU A 58 1.36 1.23 -4.77
N ARG A 59 1.16 1.71 -5.98
CA ARG A 59 1.82 2.90 -6.52
C ARG A 59 0.86 4.08 -6.41
N LEU A 60 1.19 5.03 -5.55
CA LEU A 60 0.35 6.17 -5.21
C LEU A 60 0.98 7.46 -5.72
N ARG A 61 0.22 8.27 -6.46
CA ARG A 61 0.64 9.62 -6.87
C ARG A 61 0.02 10.67 -5.95
N LYS A 62 0.85 11.57 -5.42
CA LYS A 62 0.40 12.71 -4.60
C LYS A 62 -0.46 13.65 -5.45
N GLU A 63 -1.66 13.97 -4.96
CA GLU A 63 -2.62 14.79 -5.71
C GLU A 63 -2.86 16.15 -5.04
N LYS A 64 -3.22 16.16 -3.75
CA LYS A 64 -3.45 17.40 -2.99
C LYS A 64 -3.27 17.18 -1.50
N THR A 65 -3.29 18.27 -0.75
CA THR A 65 -3.29 18.27 0.73
C THR A 65 -4.45 19.09 1.27
N GLU A 66 -4.82 18.85 2.52
CA GLU A 66 -5.80 19.63 3.27
C GLU A 66 -5.33 19.81 4.71
N GLY A 67 -5.65 20.95 5.32
CA GLY A 67 -5.28 21.25 6.70
C GLY A 67 -3.80 21.57 6.89
N LYS A 68 -3.31 21.44 8.14
CA LYS A 68 -1.93 21.75 8.51
C LYS A 68 -1.05 20.52 8.30
N ILE A 69 -0.12 20.61 7.35
CA ILE A 69 0.85 19.55 7.04
C ILE A 69 2.17 19.86 7.74
N ILE A 70 2.67 18.94 8.57
CA ILE A 70 3.89 19.13 9.36
C ILE A 70 5.13 19.35 8.47
N HIS A 71 5.33 18.51 7.47
CA HIS A 71 6.49 18.58 6.56
C HIS A 71 6.13 19.11 5.17
N LYS A 72 5.35 20.20 5.11
CA LYS A 72 4.82 20.75 3.84
C LYS A 72 5.89 21.04 2.78
N LYS A 73 7.08 21.50 3.18
CA LYS A 73 8.18 21.82 2.26
C LYS A 73 8.72 20.59 1.51
N SER A 74 8.59 19.40 2.08
CA SER A 74 9.01 18.13 1.47
C SER A 74 7.90 17.47 0.65
N TRP A 75 6.77 18.15 0.48
CA TRP A 75 5.64 17.64 -0.29
C TRP A 75 5.62 18.30 -1.67
N SER A 76 5.51 17.50 -2.72
CA SER A 76 5.26 18.00 -4.07
C SER A 76 4.16 17.19 -4.76
N ARG A 77 3.29 17.89 -5.50
CA ARG A 77 2.22 17.26 -6.28
C ARG A 77 2.83 16.45 -7.41
N GLY A 78 2.25 15.28 -7.68
CA GLY A 78 2.71 14.40 -8.75
C GLY A 78 3.81 13.42 -8.34
N GLU A 79 4.46 13.60 -7.18
CA GLU A 79 5.43 12.61 -6.69
C GLU A 79 4.78 11.27 -6.36
N ILE A 80 5.61 10.23 -6.44
CA ILE A 80 5.21 8.84 -6.29
C ILE A 80 5.69 8.29 -4.96
N GLU A 81 4.77 7.68 -4.25
CA GLU A 81 5.03 6.88 -3.06
C GLU A 81 4.49 5.47 -3.24
N TYR A 82 5.28 4.50 -2.79
CA TYR A 82 4.89 3.11 -2.74
C TYR A 82 4.35 2.77 -1.35
N ARG A 83 3.18 2.14 -1.30
CA ARG A 83 2.57 1.63 -0.08
C ARG A 83 2.66 0.12 -0.06
N ILE A 84 3.36 -0.43 0.93
CA ILE A 84 3.42 -1.87 1.17
C ILE A 84 2.41 -2.22 2.26
N GLY A 85 1.46 -3.08 1.93
CA GLY A 85 0.40 -3.51 2.84
C GLY A 85 0.14 -5.01 2.74
N TYR A 86 -0.91 -5.43 3.43
CA TYR A 86 -1.42 -6.79 3.32
C TYR A 86 -2.93 -6.83 3.54
N TYR A 87 -3.53 -7.90 3.04
CA TYR A 87 -4.85 -8.35 3.44
C TYR A 87 -4.73 -9.69 4.15
N ILE A 88 -5.48 -9.88 5.24
CA ILE A 88 -5.54 -11.15 5.97
C ILE A 88 -6.98 -11.46 6.39
N VAL A 89 -7.36 -12.74 6.41
CA VAL A 89 -8.63 -13.17 7.02
C VAL A 89 -8.51 -13.12 8.53
N GLY A 90 -9.29 -12.27 9.18
CA GLY A 90 -9.31 -12.15 10.63
C GLY A 90 -9.82 -13.44 11.30
N LYS A 91 -9.26 -13.76 12.46
CA LYS A 91 -9.60 -14.99 13.21
C LYS A 91 -10.42 -14.76 14.47
N ILE A 92 -10.52 -13.52 14.92
CA ILE A 92 -11.12 -13.16 16.21
C ILE A 92 -12.01 -11.93 16.13
N GLY A 93 -12.93 -11.82 17.09
CA GLY A 93 -13.78 -10.65 17.30
C GLY A 93 -14.56 -10.23 16.06
N ARG A 94 -14.72 -8.91 15.87
CA ARG A 94 -15.49 -8.33 14.75
C ARG A 94 -14.88 -8.57 13.36
N ALA A 95 -13.60 -8.95 13.33
CA ALA A 95 -12.83 -9.24 12.13
C ALA A 95 -12.88 -10.71 11.71
N LYS A 96 -13.46 -11.59 12.54
CA LYS A 96 -13.54 -13.03 12.26
C LYS A 96 -14.17 -13.28 10.88
N ASP A 97 -13.49 -14.11 10.09
CA ASP A 97 -13.87 -14.56 8.75
C ASP A 97 -13.98 -13.45 7.69
N LYS A 98 -13.42 -12.26 7.98
CA LYS A 98 -13.40 -11.09 7.08
C LYS A 98 -11.98 -10.76 6.64
N TRP A 99 -11.83 -10.37 5.39
CA TRP A 99 -10.57 -9.81 4.90
C TRP A 99 -10.34 -8.40 5.42
N ILE A 100 -9.26 -8.22 6.18
CA ILE A 100 -8.89 -6.96 6.82
C ILE A 100 -7.63 -6.41 6.16
N TRP A 101 -7.61 -5.10 5.92
CA TRP A 101 -6.42 -4.37 5.48
C TRP A 101 -5.49 -4.11 6.67
N GLY A 102 -4.20 -4.33 6.47
CA GLY A 102 -3.17 -3.90 7.40
C GLY A 102 -1.94 -3.36 6.67
N GLN A 103 -1.09 -2.68 7.42
CA GLN A 103 0.14 -2.06 6.93
C GLN A 103 1.16 -2.03 8.06
N PHE A 104 2.32 -2.65 7.85
CA PHE A 104 3.46 -2.58 8.78
C PHE A 104 4.50 -1.54 8.37
N CYS A 105 4.57 -1.22 7.08
CA CYS A 105 5.62 -0.42 6.47
C CYS A 105 5.14 1.01 6.23
N PRO A 106 6.01 2.04 6.32
CA PRO A 106 5.66 3.39 5.89
C PRO A 106 5.36 3.47 4.39
N LEU A 107 4.91 4.65 3.95
CA LEU A 107 4.99 5.03 2.55
C LEU A 107 6.45 5.32 2.19
N ILE A 108 6.91 4.87 1.02
CA ILE A 108 8.30 5.03 0.60
C ILE A 108 8.34 5.81 -0.73
N PRO A 109 9.03 6.95 -0.81
CA PRO A 109 9.23 7.66 -2.08
C PRO A 109 9.89 6.75 -3.13
N GLU A 110 9.50 6.92 -4.39
CA GLU A 110 10.01 6.09 -5.49
C GLU A 110 11.54 6.05 -5.57
N LYS A 111 12.20 7.20 -5.40
CA LYS A 111 13.66 7.31 -5.44
C LYS A 111 14.32 6.47 -4.33
N ASP A 112 13.73 6.48 -3.15
CA ASP A 112 14.27 5.77 -2.00
C ASP A 112 14.02 4.26 -2.10
N LEU A 113 12.84 3.85 -2.55
CA LEU A 113 12.55 2.43 -2.77
C LEU A 113 13.48 1.82 -3.81
N LYS A 114 13.74 2.54 -4.93
CA LYS A 114 14.71 2.10 -5.95
C LYS A 114 16.11 1.94 -5.35
N ARG A 115 16.55 2.90 -4.52
CA ARG A 115 17.86 2.82 -3.83
C ARG A 115 17.92 1.65 -2.85
N LEU A 116 16.84 1.36 -2.12
CA LEU A 116 16.76 0.21 -1.22
C LEU A 116 16.90 -1.11 -1.99
N PHE A 117 16.21 -1.25 -3.11
CA PHE A 117 16.34 -2.45 -3.96
C PHE A 117 17.75 -2.62 -4.50
N VAL A 118 18.38 -1.56 -5.00
CA VAL A 118 19.78 -1.63 -5.42
C VAL A 118 20.66 -2.12 -4.27
N ARG A 119 20.58 -1.48 -3.10
CA ARG A 119 21.41 -1.84 -1.94
C ARG A 119 21.23 -3.29 -1.48
N ILE A 120 19.99 -3.78 -1.40
CA ILE A 120 19.76 -5.17 -0.96
C ILE A 120 20.18 -6.18 -2.03
N THR A 121 20.08 -5.84 -3.32
CA THR A 121 20.56 -6.72 -4.39
C THR A 121 22.09 -6.73 -4.51
N SER A 122 22.76 -5.60 -4.26
CA SER A 122 24.24 -5.52 -4.29
C SER A 122 24.89 -6.30 -3.15
N VAL A 123 24.21 -6.46 -2.01
CA VAL A 123 24.72 -7.24 -0.86
C VAL A 123 24.66 -8.75 -1.13
N VAL A 124 23.70 -9.22 -1.94
CA VAL A 124 23.53 -10.65 -2.22
C VAL A 124 24.64 -11.21 -3.13
N TYR A 125 25.33 -10.37 -3.91
CA TYR A 125 26.45 -10.79 -4.76
C TYR A 125 27.84 -10.80 -4.06
N ILE A 126 27.91 -10.46 -2.76
CA ILE A 126 29.18 -10.47 -2.00
C ILE A 126 29.30 -11.73 -1.12
N ILE A 127 28.27 -12.60 -1.10
CA ILE A 127 28.24 -13.83 -0.31
C ILE A 127 27.92 -15.03 -1.22
N GLY A 128 28.69 -15.17 -2.30
CA GLY A 128 28.65 -16.30 -3.22
C GLY A 128 30.06 -16.80 -3.50
#